data_AF-A0A7X2RN89-F1
#
_entry.id   AF-A0A7X2RN89-F1
#
_cell.length_a   1.000
_cell.length_b   1.000
_cell.length_c   1.000
_cell.angle_alpha   90.00
_cell.angle_beta   90.00
_cell.angle_gamma   90.00
#
_symmetry.space_group_name_H-M   'P 1'
#
loop_
_entity.id
_entity.type
_entity.pdbx_description
1 polymer ?
#
loop_
_entity_poly.entity_id
_entity_poly.type
_entity_poly.pdbx_seq_one_letter_code
_entity_poly.pdbx_strand_id
1 'polypeptide(L)'
;MKMFMFGFAAFLVIGSAFADTPATTPVIHDQTGFLIDLDVDKILSSTDTSQACGIVPARLNYLDHQGREHVLDYQVEGIGCINQN
;
A
#
# COMPACT_ATOMS: atom_id res chain seq x y z
N MET A 1 62.45 36.72 8.11
CA MET A 1 62.03 36.12 9.39
C MET A 1 60.67 35.47 9.18
N LYS A 2 60.53 34.22 9.62
CA LYS A 2 59.48 33.28 9.23
C LYS A 2 58.55 33.11 10.43
N MET A 3 57.34 33.67 10.34
CA MET A 3 56.31 33.53 11.38
C MET A 3 55.31 32.48 10.90
N PHE A 4 55.37 31.29 11.48
CA PHE A 4 54.34 30.26 11.36
C PHE A 4 53.21 30.59 12.33
N MET A 5 52.04 30.94 11.80
CA MET A 5 50.80 31.02 12.57
C MET A 5 49.98 29.75 12.29
N PHE A 6 49.86 28.91 13.31
CA PHE A 6 49.02 27.71 13.33
C PHE A 6 47.54 28.11 13.27
N GLY A 7 46.89 27.85 12.13
CA GLY A 7 45.44 27.96 12.00
C GLY A 7 44.77 26.65 12.43
N PHE A 8 44.16 26.63 13.61
CA PHE A 8 43.33 25.52 14.06
C PHE A 8 41.91 25.71 13.50
N ALA A 9 41.68 25.22 12.28
CA ALA A 9 40.36 25.20 11.68
C ALA A 9 39.51 24.11 12.35
N ALA A 10 38.65 24.52 13.28
CA ALA A 10 37.61 23.64 13.81
C ALA A 10 36.58 23.36 12.72
N PHE A 11 36.73 22.22 12.03
CA PHE A 11 35.70 21.68 11.15
C PHE A 11 34.57 21.14 12.03
N LEU A 12 33.48 21.90 12.13
CA LEU A 12 32.23 21.41 12.66
C LEU A 12 31.67 20.39 11.66
N VAL A 13 31.77 19.10 11.99
CA VAL A 13 31.04 18.04 11.31
C VAL A 13 29.56 18.26 11.60
N ILE A 14 28.85 18.83 10.62
CA ILE A 14 27.40 18.90 10.65
C ILE A 14 26.91 17.49 10.30
N GLY A 15 26.65 16.68 11.32
CA GLY A 15 25.99 15.40 11.13
C GLY A 15 24.57 15.63 10.65
N SER A 16 24.27 15.27 9.41
CA SER A 16 22.89 15.22 8.92
C SER A 16 22.19 14.03 9.58
N ALA A 17 21.28 14.31 10.51
CA ALA A 17 20.33 13.31 10.97
C ALA A 17 19.28 13.13 9.87
N PHE A 18 19.29 11.98 9.20
CA PHE A 18 18.15 11.58 8.37
C PHE A 18 17.02 11.25 9.34
N ALA A 19 15.97 12.07 9.34
CA ALA A 19 14.73 11.68 9.97
C ALA A 19 14.14 10.55 9.11
N ASP A 20 14.22 9.31 9.60
CA ASP A 20 13.46 8.17 9.07
C ASP A 20 11.97 8.49 9.27
N THR A 21 11.44 9.24 8.31
CA THR A 21 10.00 9.43 8.18
C THR A 21 9.52 8.07 7.67
N PRO A 22 8.64 7.34 8.37
CA PRO A 22 8.13 6.09 7.84
C PRO A 22 7.54 6.41 6.46
N ALA A 23 8.18 5.89 5.42
CA ALA A 23 7.69 6.03 4.07
C ALA A 23 6.37 5.27 4.01
N THR A 24 5.25 5.97 4.09
CA THR A 24 3.94 5.40 3.81
C THR A 24 4.00 4.94 2.36
N THR A 25 4.13 3.63 2.15
CA THR A 25 4.02 3.05 0.82
C THR A 25 2.64 3.42 0.28
N PRO A 26 2.56 4.08 -0.88
CA PRO A 26 1.27 4.48 -1.44
C PRO A 26 0.44 3.22 -1.72
N VAL A 27 -0.81 3.23 -1.26
CA VAL A 27 -1.80 2.21 -1.58
C VAL A 27 -2.27 2.43 -3.02
N ILE A 28 -2.23 1.38 -3.83
CA ILE A 28 -2.64 1.43 -5.23
C ILE A 28 -4.13 1.09 -5.31
N HIS A 29 -4.89 1.89 -6.06
CA HIS A 29 -6.32 1.65 -6.29
C HIS A 29 -6.53 1.11 -7.70
N ASP A 30 -6.92 -0.16 -7.79
CA ASP A 30 -7.12 -0.83 -9.06
C ASP A 30 -8.44 -0.43 -9.72
N GLN A 31 -8.47 -0.53 -11.05
CA GLN A 31 -9.66 -0.31 -11.84
C GLN A 31 -10.39 -1.62 -12.13
N THR A 32 -11.71 -1.61 -12.02
CA THR A 32 -12.54 -2.74 -12.41
C THR A 32 -12.65 -2.88 -13.92
N GLY A 33 -12.72 -4.11 -14.43
CA GLY A 33 -12.96 -4.39 -15.84
C GLY A 33 -13.28 -5.86 -16.08
N PHE A 34 -13.65 -6.20 -17.32
CA PHE A 34 -13.84 -7.59 -17.73
C PHE A 34 -12.47 -8.20 -18.07
N LEU A 35 -12.18 -9.40 -17.54
CA LEU A 35 -10.91 -10.12 -17.76
C LEU A 35 -9.66 -9.32 -17.36
N ILE A 36 -9.70 -8.61 -16.22
CA ILE A 36 -8.51 -8.00 -15.64
C ILE A 36 -7.61 -9.09 -15.04
N ASP A 37 -6.30 -8.95 -15.25
CA ASP A 37 -5.30 -9.77 -14.61
C ASP A 37 -4.78 -9.03 -13.38
N LEU A 38 -4.89 -9.65 -12.21
CA LEU A 38 -4.47 -9.09 -10.93
C LEU A 38 -3.26 -9.87 -10.43
N ASP A 39 -2.17 -9.16 -10.16
CA ASP A 39 -0.95 -9.74 -9.62
C ASP A 39 -1.10 -9.97 -8.11
N VAL A 40 -1.86 -11.00 -7.70
CA VAL A 40 -2.14 -11.27 -6.28
C VAL A 40 -1.13 -12.26 -5.70
N ASP A 41 -0.31 -11.80 -4.76
CA ASP A 41 0.57 -12.65 -3.94
C ASP A 41 -0.11 -13.03 -2.61
N LYS A 42 -0.70 -12.06 -1.91
CA LYS A 42 -1.36 -12.29 -0.61
C LYS A 42 -2.63 -11.47 -0.42
N ILE A 43 -3.73 -12.13 -0.07
CA ILE A 43 -4.96 -11.44 0.35
C ILE A 43 -4.78 -10.89 1.77
N LEU A 44 -5.04 -9.60 1.95
CA LEU A 44 -5.04 -8.93 3.25
C LEU A 44 -6.44 -8.92 3.87
N SER A 45 -7.46 -8.60 3.07
CA SER A 45 -8.87 -8.68 3.48
C SER A 45 -9.79 -8.74 2.27
N SER A 46 -10.97 -9.34 2.44
CA SER A 46 -12.03 -9.34 1.45
C SER A 46 -13.38 -9.12 2.13
N THR A 47 -14.30 -8.43 1.47
CA THR A 47 -15.68 -8.31 1.94
C THR A 47 -16.33 -9.70 2.01
N ASP A 48 -16.87 -10.05 3.18
CA ASP A 48 -17.68 -11.26 3.33
C ASP A 48 -19.06 -11.04 2.70
N THR A 49 -19.37 -11.82 1.66
CA THR A 49 -20.64 -11.76 0.91
C THR A 49 -21.57 -12.94 1.23
N SER A 50 -21.23 -13.76 2.23
CA SER A 50 -22.00 -14.96 2.59
C SER A 50 -23.43 -14.68 3.04
N GLN A 51 -23.69 -13.50 3.59
CA GLN A 51 -25.01 -13.05 4.03
C GLN A 51 -25.65 -12.04 3.07
N ALA A 52 -24.94 -11.63 2.01
CA ALA A 52 -25.44 -10.67 1.05
C ALA A 52 -26.30 -11.37 -0.02
N CYS A 53 -27.32 -10.68 -0.52
CA CYS A 53 -28.16 -11.16 -1.61
C CYS A 53 -28.28 -10.12 -2.73
N GLY A 54 -28.19 -10.58 -3.99
CA GLY A 54 -28.13 -9.72 -5.17
C GLY A 54 -26.74 -9.15 -5.43
N ILE A 55 -26.65 -8.19 -6.36
CA ILE A 55 -25.39 -7.51 -6.68
C ILE A 55 -25.07 -6.49 -5.58
N VAL A 56 -23.93 -6.65 -4.92
CA VAL A 56 -23.47 -5.82 -3.81
C VAL A 56 -22.04 -5.31 -4.03
N PRO A 57 -21.69 -4.15 -3.46
CA PRO A 57 -20.30 -3.70 -3.45
C PRO A 57 -19.43 -4.59 -2.56
N ALA A 58 -18.22 -4.88 -3.02
CA ALA A 58 -17.20 -5.62 -2.31
C ALA A 58 -15.83 -4.93 -2.49
N ARG A 59 -14.94 -5.17 -1.52
CA ARG A 59 -13.57 -4.69 -1.52
C ARG A 59 -12.62 -5.87 -1.35
N LEU A 60 -11.55 -5.86 -2.14
CA LEU A 60 -10.40 -6.76 -2.00
C LEU A 60 -9.16 -5.91 -1.72
N ASN A 61 -8.51 -6.17 -0.60
CA ASN A 61 -7.19 -5.61 -0.28
C ASN A 61 -6.17 -6.74 -0.38
N TYR A 62 -5.08 -6.52 -1.11
CA TYR A 62 -4.08 -7.55 -1.36
C TYR A 62 -2.67 -6.97 -1.52
N LEU A 63 -1.66 -7.83 -1.39
CA LEU A 63 -0.29 -7.55 -1.77
C LEU A 63 0.01 -8.19 -3.12
N ASP A 64 0.74 -7.47 -3.95
CA ASP A 64 1.36 -8.04 -5.14
C ASP A 64 2.70 -8.72 -4.85
N HIS A 65 3.29 -9.37 -5.86
CA HIS A 65 4.58 -10.05 -5.70
C HIS A 65 5.76 -9.08 -5.44
N GLN A 66 5.54 -7.76 -5.55
CA GLN A 66 6.50 -6.72 -5.18
C GLN A 66 6.27 -6.20 -3.74
N GLY A 67 5.29 -6.75 -3.02
CA GLY A 67 4.93 -6.35 -1.66
C GLY A 67 4.19 -5.02 -1.58
N ARG A 68 3.60 -4.52 -2.68
CA ARG A 68 2.82 -3.27 -2.69
C ARG A 68 1.37 -3.59 -2.34
N GLU A 69 0.74 -2.71 -1.56
CA GLU A 69 -0.66 -2.85 -1.19
C GLU A 69 -1.58 -2.28 -2.27
N HIS A 70 -2.58 -3.09 -2.63
CA HIS A 70 -3.60 -2.77 -3.61
C HIS A 70 -4.99 -2.86 -2.99
N VAL A 71 -5.89 -1.99 -3.45
CA VAL A 71 -7.31 -1.96 -3.09
C VAL A 71 -8.12 -2.00 -4.37
N LEU A 72 -8.98 -3.00 -4.48
CA LEU A 72 -9.95 -3.14 -5.56
C LEU A 72 -11.37 -3.07 -5.01
N ASP A 73 -12.13 -2.06 -5.45
CA ASP A 73 -13.55 -1.93 -5.19
C ASP A 73 -14.35 -2.44 -6.40
N TYR A 74 -15.24 -3.40 -6.22
CA TYR A 74 -15.98 -4.06 -7.31
C TYR A 74 -17.40 -4.43 -6.91
N GLN A 75 -18.21 -4.85 -7.90
CA GLN A 75 -19.55 -5.38 -7.69
C GLN A 75 -19.54 -6.89 -7.84
N VAL A 76 -20.24 -7.60 -6.95
CA VAL A 76 -20.30 -9.06 -6.94
C VAL A 76 -21.70 -9.53 -6.55
N GLU A 77 -22.12 -10.68 -7.08
CA GLU A 77 -23.35 -11.34 -6.64
C GLU A 77 -23.11 -12.01 -5.27
N GLY A 78 -23.88 -11.60 -4.27
CA GLY A 78 -23.89 -12.23 -2.95
C GLY A 78 -24.50 -13.63 -2.99
N ILE A 79 -23.99 -14.53 -2.15
CA ILE A 79 -24.38 -15.96 -2.12
C ILE A 79 -25.40 -16.28 -1.02
N GLY A 80 -25.82 -15.29 -0.25
CA GLY A 80 -26.71 -15.40 0.90
C GLY A 80 -28.20 -15.32 0.58
N CYS A 81 -28.60 -15.47 -0.68
CA CYS A 81 -30.01 -15.48 -1.06
C CYS A 81 -30.71 -16.78 -0.61
N ILE A 82 -31.13 -16.81 0.66
CA ILE A 82 -31.97 -17.88 1.20
C ILE A 82 -33.44 -17.55 0.97
N ASN A 83 -34.21 -18.47 0.38
CA ASN A 83 -35.66 -18.40 0.17
C ASN A 83 -36.19 -17.30 -0.77
N GLN A 84 -35.42 -16.88 -1.78
CA GLN A 84 -35.83 -15.88 -2.78
C GLN A 84 -36.40 -16.51 -4.07
N ASN A 85 -37.09 -17.65 -3.95
CA ASN A 85 -37.73 -18.34 -5.08
C ASN A 85 -39.16 -17.86 -5.31
#